data_AF-A0A6C0GRN6-F1
#
_entry.id   AF-A0A6C0GRN6-F1
#
_cell.length_a   1.000
_cell.length_b   1.000
_cell.length_c   1.000
_cell.angle_alpha   90.00
_cell.angle_beta   90.00
_cell.angle_gamma   90.00
#
_symmetry.space_group_name_H-M   'P 1'
#
loop_
_entity.id
_entity.type
_entity.pdbx_description
1 polymer ?
#
loop_
_entity_poly.entity_id
_entity_poly.type
_entity_poly.pdbx_seq_one_letter_code
_entity_poly.pdbx_strand_id
1 'polypeptide(L)'
;MIIDHIKRNHFDPWNFAGEDDICSFCGKHDVLTKEHVIPKWCFQNDPDRCFETIINGTIQTFIKTTIPACATCNNDTLSKIERHINNLLQNTDLNTDYYDYEESINIIRWLEIIEYKFHVLNFRRKFIRKQSEDFIPMLRDIPMSVMRLNIEMSPYKALSQLRKSQARIIRKEKDSRYYPLVFWKSKNKQSLFFQNMDEYIFLEFPEYQMAMFYFFNKEFVSNYDAEKEAKQIIIKNYAQNESSIDNG
;
A
#
# COMPACT_ATOMS: atom_id res chain seq x y z
N MET A 1 -20.67 -6.55 -2.02
CA MET A 1 -20.14 -7.92 -1.79
C MET A 1 -18.86 -7.91 -0.94
N ILE A 2 -17.69 -7.52 -1.46
CA ILE A 2 -16.42 -7.56 -0.69
C ILE A 2 -16.46 -6.64 0.53
N ILE A 3 -16.89 -5.39 0.35
CA ILE A 3 -16.94 -4.39 1.43
C ILE A 3 -17.99 -4.77 2.48
N ASP A 4 -19.10 -5.38 2.06
CA ASP A 4 -20.13 -5.85 2.99
C ASP A 4 -19.66 -7.07 3.79
N HIS A 5 -18.88 -7.95 3.17
CA HIS A 5 -18.21 -9.05 3.86
C HIS A 5 -17.18 -8.52 4.87
N ILE A 6 -16.34 -7.55 4.50
CA ILE A 6 -15.39 -6.91 5.42
C ILE A 6 -16.14 -6.24 6.59
N LYS A 7 -17.24 -5.55 6.32
CA LYS A 7 -18.06 -4.92 7.36
C LYS A 7 -18.62 -5.95 8.34
N ARG A 8 -19.18 -7.06 7.85
CA ARG A 8 -19.78 -8.11 8.70
C ARG A 8 -18.76 -8.96 9.46
N ASN A 9 -17.60 -9.22 8.86
CA ASN A 9 -16.60 -10.15 9.42
C ASN A 9 -15.40 -9.48 10.06
N HIS A 10 -15.25 -8.17 9.97
CA HIS A 10 -14.11 -7.50 10.60
C HIS A 10 -14.48 -6.20 11.30
N PHE A 11 -15.70 -5.70 11.15
CA PHE A 11 -16.05 -4.37 11.63
C PHE A 11 -17.10 -4.35 12.76
N ASP A 12 -18.03 -5.31 12.81
CA ASP A 12 -19.06 -5.38 13.85
C ASP A 12 -18.68 -6.41 14.94
N PRO A 13 -18.14 -6.01 16.10
CA PRO A 13 -17.77 -6.93 17.17
C PRO A 13 -18.98 -7.57 17.86
N TRP A 14 -20.17 -6.98 17.74
CA TRP A 14 -21.41 -7.50 18.34
C TRP A 14 -22.18 -8.43 17.41
N ASN A 15 -21.89 -8.35 16.10
CA ASN A 15 -22.54 -9.15 15.06
C ASN A 15 -21.51 -9.73 14.08
N PHE A 16 -20.44 -10.29 14.64
CA PHE A 16 -19.40 -10.94 13.86
C PHE A 16 -19.97 -12.18 13.19
N ALA A 17 -20.11 -12.16 11.87
CA ALA A 17 -20.78 -13.25 11.15
C ALA A 17 -19.97 -14.55 11.16
N GLY A 18 -18.63 -14.47 11.32
CA GLY A 18 -17.75 -15.63 11.35
C GLY A 18 -17.73 -16.40 10.03
N GLU A 19 -18.01 -15.72 8.92
CA GLU A 19 -18.05 -16.33 7.59
C GLU A 19 -16.65 -16.68 7.10
N ASP A 20 -16.57 -17.73 6.27
CA ASP A 20 -15.35 -18.05 5.54
C ASP A 20 -14.90 -16.86 4.70
N ASP A 21 -13.58 -16.69 4.62
CA ASP A 21 -12.97 -15.65 3.80
C ASP A 21 -13.42 -15.75 2.32
N ILE A 22 -13.36 -14.61 1.65
CA ILE A 22 -13.56 -14.48 0.21
C ILE A 22 -12.33 -13.93 -0.48
N CYS A 23 -12.25 -14.12 -1.79
CA CYS A 23 -11.26 -13.43 -2.60
C CYS A 23 -11.43 -11.91 -2.46
N SER A 24 -10.35 -11.23 -2.07
CA SER A 24 -10.34 -9.77 -1.85
C SER A 24 -10.56 -8.96 -3.14
N PHE A 25 -10.58 -9.60 -4.32
CA PHE A 25 -10.69 -8.89 -5.60
C PHE A 25 -12.00 -9.19 -6.33
N CYS A 26 -12.42 -10.45 -6.37
CA CYS A 26 -13.64 -10.86 -7.08
C CYS A 26 -14.80 -11.26 -6.15
N GLY A 27 -14.55 -11.39 -4.84
CA GLY A 27 -15.56 -11.72 -3.85
C GLY A 27 -16.05 -13.18 -3.86
N LYS A 28 -15.44 -14.05 -4.67
CA LYS A 28 -15.78 -15.48 -4.72
C LYS A 28 -15.25 -16.24 -3.50
N HIS A 29 -15.99 -17.27 -3.09
CA HIS A 29 -15.63 -18.24 -2.04
C HIS A 29 -14.79 -19.42 -2.58
N ASP A 30 -14.01 -19.21 -3.63
CA ASP A 30 -13.15 -20.27 -4.19
C ASP A 30 -12.00 -20.62 -3.22
N VAL A 31 -11.26 -21.69 -3.50
CA VAL A 31 -10.02 -22.01 -2.76
C VAL A 31 -9.07 -20.81 -2.80
N LEU A 32 -8.79 -20.27 -1.62
CA LEU A 32 -8.01 -19.06 -1.46
C LEU A 32 -6.52 -19.34 -1.39
N THR A 33 -5.77 -18.45 -2.01
CA THR A 33 -4.32 -18.35 -1.97
C THR A 33 -3.90 -17.11 -1.17
N LYS A 34 -2.60 -16.98 -0.90
CA LYS A 34 -2.02 -15.82 -0.22
C LYS A 34 -1.43 -14.87 -1.25
N GLU A 35 -2.09 -13.74 -1.47
CA GLU A 35 -1.60 -12.68 -2.33
C GLU A 35 -0.75 -11.68 -1.53
N HIS A 36 0.42 -11.31 -2.05
CA HIS A 36 1.30 -10.36 -1.37
C HIS A 36 0.76 -8.94 -1.49
N VAL A 37 0.79 -8.19 -0.39
CA VAL A 37 0.35 -6.79 -0.38
C VAL A 37 1.30 -5.90 -1.20
N ILE A 38 2.60 -6.13 -1.06
CA ILE A 38 3.63 -5.57 -1.94
C ILE A 38 4.32 -6.74 -2.63
N PRO A 39 4.54 -6.69 -3.95
CA PRO A 39 5.24 -7.75 -4.66
C PRO A 39 6.63 -8.01 -4.08
N LYS A 40 7.02 -9.28 -3.98
CA LYS A 40 8.31 -9.66 -3.38
C LYS A 40 9.52 -9.06 -4.11
N TRP A 41 9.40 -8.88 -5.42
CA TRP A 41 10.46 -8.32 -6.24
C TRP A 41 10.80 -6.88 -5.88
N CYS A 42 9.87 -6.11 -5.27
CA CYS A 42 10.13 -4.73 -4.86
C CYS A 42 11.21 -4.60 -3.76
N PHE A 43 11.53 -5.70 -3.09
CA PHE A 43 12.57 -5.77 -2.06
C PHE A 43 13.55 -6.89 -2.34
N GLN A 44 13.81 -7.20 -3.62
CA GLN A 44 14.78 -8.22 -4.04
C GLN A 44 14.51 -9.61 -3.45
N ASN A 45 13.25 -9.91 -3.11
CA ASN A 45 12.85 -11.12 -2.38
C ASN A 45 13.55 -11.31 -1.02
N ASP A 46 14.08 -10.24 -0.43
CA ASP A 46 14.73 -10.24 0.88
C ASP A 46 13.73 -10.69 1.96
N PRO A 47 13.95 -11.86 2.60
CA PRO A 47 13.04 -12.40 3.60
C PRO A 47 13.09 -11.64 4.93
N ASP A 48 14.10 -10.81 5.16
CA ASP A 48 14.31 -10.08 6.41
C ASP A 48 13.84 -8.62 6.30
N ARG A 49 13.51 -8.15 5.09
CA ARG A 49 12.98 -6.80 4.88
C ARG A 49 11.68 -6.61 5.65
N CYS A 50 11.67 -5.61 6.52
CA CYS A 50 10.54 -5.26 7.36
C CYS A 50 10.14 -3.79 7.21
N PHE A 51 8.92 -3.47 7.62
CA PHE A 51 8.45 -2.11 7.86
C PHE A 51 7.83 -2.01 9.25
N GLU A 52 7.95 -0.85 9.88
CA GLU A 52 7.23 -0.53 11.11
C GLU A 52 5.88 0.08 10.76
N THR A 53 4.81 -0.44 11.37
CA THR A 53 3.48 0.14 11.22
C THR A 53 3.32 1.35 12.14
N ILE A 54 2.99 2.51 11.58
CA ILE A 54 2.77 3.76 12.34
C ILE A 54 1.70 3.62 13.43
N ILE A 55 0.71 2.75 13.23
CA ILE A 55 -0.47 2.63 14.10
C ILE A 55 -0.13 2.00 15.48
N ASN A 56 0.77 1.02 15.52
CA ASN A 56 1.09 0.30 16.76
C ASN A 56 2.58 -0.04 16.93
N GLY A 57 3.45 0.55 16.10
CA GLY A 57 4.90 0.36 16.16
C GLY A 57 5.35 -1.10 15.97
N THR A 58 4.53 -1.95 15.34
CA THR A 58 4.89 -3.34 15.10
C THR A 58 5.75 -3.47 13.84
N ILE A 59 6.85 -4.21 13.98
CA ILE A 59 7.70 -4.59 12.85
C ILE A 59 7.04 -5.74 12.11
N GLN A 60 6.97 -5.62 10.79
CA GLN A 60 6.36 -6.62 9.95
C GLN A 60 7.20 -6.90 8.73
N THR A 61 7.43 -8.18 8.48
CA THR A 61 8.12 -8.65 7.28
C THR A 61 7.23 -8.49 6.05
N PHE A 62 7.77 -7.88 4.99
CA PHE A 62 7.02 -7.66 3.74
C PHE A 62 6.52 -8.98 3.15
N ILE A 63 7.38 -10.00 3.08
CA ILE A 63 7.05 -11.31 2.47
C ILE A 63 5.94 -12.09 3.18
N LYS A 64 5.66 -11.75 4.45
CA LYS A 64 4.59 -12.39 5.23
C LYS A 64 3.28 -11.59 5.16
N THR A 65 3.31 -10.40 4.58
CA THR A 65 2.17 -9.49 4.53
C THR A 65 1.31 -9.81 3.31
N THR A 66 0.29 -10.63 3.55
CA THR A 66 -0.58 -11.20 2.51
C THR A 66 -2.07 -11.00 2.80
N ILE A 67 -2.89 -11.03 1.75
CA ILE A 67 -4.36 -11.00 1.80
C ILE A 67 -4.94 -12.20 1.02
N PRO A 68 -6.19 -12.62 1.29
CA PRO A 68 -6.80 -13.73 0.57
C PRO A 68 -7.16 -13.34 -0.87
N ALA A 69 -6.78 -14.18 -1.83
CA ALA A 69 -7.18 -14.05 -3.23
C ALA A 69 -7.39 -15.43 -3.86
N CYS A 70 -8.38 -15.60 -4.73
CA CYS A 70 -8.51 -16.85 -5.49
C CYS A 70 -7.36 -16.99 -6.51
N ALA A 71 -7.10 -18.22 -6.96
CA ALA A 71 -6.02 -18.52 -7.89
C ALA A 71 -6.10 -17.69 -9.18
N THR A 72 -7.30 -17.48 -9.73
CA THR A 72 -7.49 -16.65 -10.94
C THR A 72 -7.07 -15.21 -10.72
N CYS A 73 -7.50 -14.58 -9.62
CA CYS A 73 -7.12 -13.20 -9.34
C CYS A 73 -5.61 -13.09 -9.08
N ASN A 74 -5.05 -13.98 -8.27
CA ASN A 74 -3.64 -13.95 -7.89
C ASN A 74 -2.70 -14.28 -9.08
N ASN A 75 -2.87 -15.45 -9.67
CA ASN A 75 -1.92 -16.01 -10.64
C ASN A 75 -2.19 -15.55 -12.08
N ASP A 76 -3.46 -15.33 -12.45
CA ASP A 76 -3.80 -15.04 -13.85
C ASP A 76 -3.96 -13.55 -14.13
N THR A 77 -4.34 -12.75 -13.13
CA THR A 77 -4.59 -11.32 -13.27
C THR A 77 -3.48 -10.49 -12.65
N LEU A 78 -3.32 -10.54 -11.32
CA LEU A 78 -2.39 -9.69 -10.57
C LEU A 78 -0.94 -9.99 -10.96
N SER A 79 -0.56 -11.27 -11.02
CA SER A 79 0.78 -11.68 -11.46
C SER A 79 1.15 -11.19 -12.86
N LYS A 80 0.18 -11.05 -13.79
CA LYS A 80 0.44 -10.52 -15.14
C LYS A 80 0.67 -9.01 -15.10
N ILE A 81 -0.14 -8.28 -14.33
CA ILE A 81 0.04 -6.83 -14.11
C ILE A 81 1.43 -6.60 -13.50
N GLU A 82 1.76 -7.30 -12.42
CA GLU A 82 3.03 -7.12 -11.72
C GLU A 82 4.24 -7.48 -12.58
N ARG A 83 4.14 -8.53 -13.41
CA ARG A 83 5.20 -8.87 -14.37
C ARG A 83 5.39 -7.78 -15.42
N HIS A 84 4.30 -7.24 -15.94
CA HIS A 84 4.37 -6.15 -16.92
C HIS A 84 5.04 -4.91 -16.30
N ILE A 85 4.62 -4.50 -15.09
CA ILE A 85 5.23 -3.37 -14.40
C ILE A 85 6.69 -3.63 -14.07
N ASN A 86 7.04 -4.79 -13.54
CA ASN A 86 8.43 -5.11 -13.24
C ASN A 86 9.31 -5.04 -14.50
N ASN A 87 8.84 -5.58 -15.63
CA ASN A 87 9.55 -5.48 -16.90
C ASN A 87 9.67 -4.03 -17.38
N LEU A 88 8.62 -3.22 -17.22
CA LEU A 88 8.63 -1.80 -17.56
C LEU A 88 9.69 -1.06 -16.73
N LEU A 89 9.72 -1.25 -15.41
CA LEU A 89 10.70 -0.60 -14.53
C LEU A 89 12.14 -1.07 -14.81
N GLN A 90 12.33 -2.35 -15.12
CA GLN A 90 13.66 -2.92 -15.43
C GLN A 90 14.29 -2.37 -16.71
N ASN A 91 13.49 -2.02 -17.70
CA ASN A 91 13.97 -1.68 -19.04
C ASN A 91 14.04 -0.17 -19.31
N THR A 92 13.66 0.68 -18.35
CA THR A 92 13.71 2.13 -18.49
C THR A 92 14.90 2.71 -17.74
N ASP A 93 15.79 3.40 -18.46
CA ASP A 93 16.81 4.25 -17.84
C ASP A 93 16.32 5.70 -17.80
N LEU A 94 16.03 6.20 -16.59
CA LEU A 94 15.61 7.58 -16.35
C LEU A 94 16.66 8.65 -16.73
N ASN A 95 17.88 8.26 -17.13
CA ASN A 95 18.87 9.18 -17.71
C ASN A 95 18.57 9.54 -19.17
N THR A 96 17.96 8.62 -19.91
CA THR A 96 17.81 8.72 -21.37
C THR A 96 16.37 8.68 -21.80
N ASP A 97 15.48 8.14 -20.97
CA ASP A 97 14.09 7.91 -21.28
C ASP A 97 13.18 8.27 -20.10
N TYR A 98 11.90 8.43 -20.38
CA TYR A 98 10.88 8.67 -19.36
C TYR A 98 9.61 7.93 -19.74
N TYR A 99 8.82 7.53 -18.75
CA TYR A 99 7.59 6.81 -19.01
C TYR A 99 6.61 7.66 -19.80
N ASP A 100 6.03 7.05 -20.84
CA ASP A 100 4.96 7.69 -21.57
C ASP A 100 3.66 7.74 -20.74
N TYR A 101 2.62 8.31 -21.34
CA TYR A 101 1.33 8.44 -20.67
C TYR A 101 0.72 7.09 -20.27
N GLU A 102 0.69 6.11 -21.17
CA GLU A 102 0.07 4.80 -20.93
C GLU A 102 0.88 3.98 -19.91
N GLU A 103 2.20 4.02 -20.00
CA GLU A 103 3.13 3.43 -19.04
C GLU A 103 2.92 4.03 -17.65
N SER A 104 2.83 5.36 -17.56
CA SER A 104 2.54 6.07 -16.30
C SER A 104 1.19 5.66 -15.71
N ILE A 105 0.14 5.53 -16.54
CA ILE A 105 -1.18 5.06 -16.09
C ILE A 105 -1.12 3.62 -15.56
N ASN A 106 -0.34 2.75 -16.19
CA ASN A 106 -0.16 1.38 -15.71
C ASN A 106 0.55 1.32 -14.37
N ILE A 107 1.60 2.13 -14.17
CA ILE A 107 2.30 2.27 -12.88
C ILE A 107 1.35 2.82 -11.81
N ILE A 108 0.60 3.89 -12.10
CA ILE A 108 -0.40 4.46 -11.18
C ILE A 108 -1.40 3.40 -10.73
N ARG A 109 -1.96 2.64 -11.68
CA ARG A 109 -2.96 1.62 -11.36
C ARG A 109 -2.38 0.48 -10.52
N TRP A 110 -1.12 0.12 -10.73
CA TRP A 110 -0.42 -0.83 -9.87
C TRP A 110 -0.23 -0.30 -8.44
N LEU A 111 0.16 0.97 -8.28
CA LEU A 111 0.29 1.62 -6.96
C LEU A 111 -1.05 1.70 -6.22
N GLU A 112 -2.15 2.00 -6.92
CA GLU A 112 -3.50 1.96 -6.35
C GLU A 112 -3.95 0.54 -5.95
N ILE A 113 -3.52 -0.49 -6.69
CA ILE A 113 -3.74 -1.89 -6.29
C ILE A 113 -3.01 -2.20 -4.98
N ILE A 114 -1.75 -1.76 -4.82
CA ILE A 114 -1.00 -1.90 -3.56
C ILE A 114 -1.72 -1.20 -2.41
N GLU A 115 -2.19 0.02 -2.62
CA GLU A 115 -2.94 0.78 -1.62
C GLU A 115 -4.23 0.05 -1.20
N TYR A 116 -5.01 -0.45 -2.16
CA TYR A 116 -6.19 -1.25 -1.87
C TYR A 116 -5.87 -2.51 -1.06
N LYS A 117 -4.78 -3.20 -1.42
CA LYS A 117 -4.30 -4.37 -0.66
C LYS A 117 -3.99 -3.98 0.80
N PHE A 118 -3.39 -2.81 1.04
CA PHE A 118 -3.16 -2.29 2.39
C PHE A 118 -4.45 -1.95 3.14
N HIS A 119 -5.45 -1.38 2.46
CA HIS A 119 -6.78 -1.17 3.06
C HIS A 119 -7.36 -2.49 3.55
N VAL A 120 -7.47 -3.49 2.66
CA VAL A 120 -8.01 -4.82 3.00
C VAL A 120 -7.23 -5.44 4.16
N LEU A 121 -5.90 -5.40 4.10
CA LEU A 121 -5.03 -5.91 5.16
C LEU A 121 -5.34 -5.27 6.52
N ASN A 122 -5.47 -3.95 6.58
CA ASN A 122 -5.72 -3.22 7.83
C ASN A 122 -7.14 -3.41 8.37
N PHE A 123 -8.12 -3.70 7.52
CA PHE A 123 -9.43 -4.14 7.99
C PHE A 123 -9.38 -5.52 8.64
N ARG A 124 -8.56 -6.42 8.11
CA ARG A 124 -8.45 -7.80 8.60
C ARG A 124 -7.58 -7.94 9.84
N ARG A 125 -6.67 -6.97 10.06
CA ARG A 125 -5.77 -6.98 11.20
C ARG A 125 -6.39 -6.32 12.41
N LYS A 126 -6.26 -7.03 13.53
CA LYS A 126 -6.52 -6.52 14.87
C LYS A 126 -5.27 -5.83 15.41
N PHE A 127 -5.47 -4.91 16.34
CA PHE A 127 -4.36 -4.30 17.05
C PHE A 127 -3.62 -5.34 17.89
N ILE A 128 -2.30 -5.42 17.69
CA ILE A 128 -1.41 -6.30 18.47
C ILE A 128 -0.52 -5.40 19.33
N ARG A 129 -0.39 -5.73 20.61
CA ARG A 129 0.43 -5.02 21.60
C ARG A 129 1.92 -5.06 21.22
N LYS A 130 2.64 -3.93 21.36
CA LYS A 130 4.11 -3.89 21.36
C LYS A 130 4.65 -4.45 22.70
N GLN A 131 5.61 -5.38 22.65
CA GLN A 131 6.14 -6.02 23.86
C GLN A 131 6.94 -5.02 24.72
N SER A 132 6.27 -4.25 25.58
CA SER A 132 6.84 -3.43 26.67
C SER A 132 5.88 -2.34 27.17
N GLU A 133 4.74 -2.10 26.51
CA GLU A 133 3.85 -0.98 26.82
C GLU A 133 2.53 -1.41 27.50
N ASP A 134 1.99 -0.50 28.32
CA ASP A 134 0.66 -0.63 28.90
C ASP A 134 -0.38 -0.77 27.78
N PHE A 135 -1.22 -1.80 27.91
CA PHE A 135 -2.11 -2.23 26.83
C PHE A 135 -3.55 -2.20 27.28
N ILE A 136 -4.38 -1.42 26.59
CA ILE A 136 -5.81 -1.36 26.80
C ILE A 136 -6.45 -2.58 26.11
N PRO A 137 -7.00 -3.56 26.85
CA PRO A 137 -7.48 -4.82 26.27
C PRO A 137 -8.51 -4.65 25.15
N MET A 138 -9.36 -3.64 25.26
CA MET A 138 -10.43 -3.33 24.31
C MET A 138 -9.93 -2.98 22.89
N LEU A 139 -8.66 -2.57 22.74
CA LEU A 139 -8.08 -2.26 21.43
C LEU A 139 -7.90 -3.49 20.54
N ARG A 140 -7.79 -4.70 21.10
CA ARG A 140 -7.68 -5.96 20.33
C ARG A 140 -8.89 -6.22 19.44
N ASP A 141 -10.06 -5.71 19.80
CA ASP A 141 -11.29 -5.93 19.05
C ASP A 141 -11.59 -4.84 18.03
N ILE A 142 -10.74 -3.81 17.99
CA ILE A 142 -10.83 -2.71 17.05
C ILE A 142 -9.89 -2.98 15.86
N PRO A 143 -10.37 -2.90 14.61
CA PRO A 143 -9.53 -3.07 13.42
C PRO A 143 -8.49 -1.96 13.28
N MET A 144 -7.31 -2.32 12.78
CA MET A 144 -6.26 -1.33 12.49
C MET A 144 -6.73 -0.28 11.48
N SER A 145 -7.66 -0.62 10.58
CA SER A 145 -8.18 0.30 9.56
C SER A 145 -8.82 1.57 10.11
N VAL A 146 -9.38 1.54 11.33
CA VAL A 146 -9.98 2.71 11.99
C VAL A 146 -9.00 3.46 12.88
N MET A 147 -7.91 2.82 13.32
CA MET A 147 -6.94 3.40 14.27
C MET A 147 -5.99 4.43 13.67
N ARG A 148 -6.31 4.95 12.48
CA ARG A 148 -5.50 5.98 11.84
C ARG A 148 -5.91 7.37 12.32
N LEU A 149 -4.91 8.19 12.61
CA LEU A 149 -5.11 9.57 13.12
C LEU A 149 -5.95 10.42 12.16
N ASN A 150 -5.75 10.28 10.85
CA ASN A 150 -6.43 11.08 9.83
C ASN A 150 -7.94 10.78 9.66
N ILE A 151 -8.47 9.73 10.33
CA ILE A 151 -9.90 9.37 10.29
C ILE A 151 -10.55 9.35 11.66
N GLU A 152 -9.85 9.75 12.72
CA GLU A 152 -10.41 9.95 14.07
C GLU A 152 -11.21 8.73 14.56
N MET A 153 -10.66 7.51 14.40
CA MET A 153 -11.34 6.27 14.80
C MET A 153 -12.67 6.00 14.09
N SER A 154 -13.00 6.71 13.00
CA SER A 154 -14.30 6.61 12.34
C SER A 154 -14.40 5.40 11.40
N PRO A 155 -15.30 4.44 11.69
CA PRO A 155 -15.59 3.31 10.82
C PRO A 155 -16.08 3.68 9.44
N TYR A 156 -16.95 4.68 9.42
CA TYR A 156 -17.58 5.15 8.21
C TYR A 156 -16.53 5.77 7.28
N LYS A 157 -15.61 6.57 7.83
CA LYS A 157 -14.48 7.13 7.07
C LYS A 157 -13.57 6.01 6.54
N ALA A 158 -13.24 5.01 7.36
CA ALA A 158 -12.43 3.87 6.92
C ALA A 158 -13.10 3.09 5.77
N LEU A 159 -14.39 2.75 5.89
CA LEU A 159 -15.13 2.05 4.83
C LEU A 159 -15.28 2.91 3.57
N SER A 160 -15.43 4.22 3.73
CA SER A 160 -15.45 5.18 2.62
C SER A 160 -14.12 5.18 1.86
N GLN A 161 -12.99 5.17 2.58
CA GLN A 161 -11.66 5.09 1.97
C GLN A 161 -11.43 3.76 1.23
N LEU A 162 -11.84 2.62 1.81
CA LEU A 162 -11.81 1.34 1.10
C LEU A 162 -12.65 1.35 -0.20
N ARG A 163 -13.83 1.98 -0.18
CA ARG A 163 -14.64 2.18 -1.39
C ARG A 163 -13.93 3.04 -2.41
N LYS A 164 -13.30 4.12 -1.97
CA LYS A 164 -12.55 5.04 -2.84
C LYS A 164 -11.35 4.36 -3.48
N SER A 165 -10.56 3.60 -2.73
CA SER A 165 -9.41 2.85 -3.28
C SER A 165 -9.86 1.80 -4.28
N GLN A 166 -10.94 1.07 -4.01
CA GLN A 166 -11.52 0.14 -4.99
C GLN A 166 -12.00 0.87 -6.26
N ALA A 167 -12.68 2.02 -6.11
CA ALA A 167 -13.17 2.80 -7.23
C ALA A 167 -12.03 3.35 -8.11
N ARG A 168 -10.91 3.76 -7.50
CA ARG A 168 -9.69 4.18 -8.21
C ARG A 168 -9.21 3.10 -9.18
N ILE A 169 -9.06 1.85 -8.71
CA ILE A 169 -8.57 0.73 -9.53
C ILE A 169 -9.46 0.47 -10.75
N ILE A 170 -10.79 0.54 -10.57
CA ILE A 170 -11.78 0.20 -11.62
C ILE A 170 -11.90 1.31 -12.66
N ARG A 171 -11.58 2.56 -12.30
CA ARG A 171 -11.66 3.69 -13.22
C ARG A 171 -10.69 3.51 -14.38
N LYS A 172 -11.24 3.27 -15.57
CA LYS A 172 -10.47 3.04 -16.81
C LYS A 172 -9.67 4.26 -17.21
N GLU A 173 -10.31 5.42 -17.23
CA GLU A 173 -9.68 6.68 -17.55
C GLU A 173 -9.13 7.32 -16.29
N LYS A 174 -7.83 7.54 -16.28
CA LYS A 174 -7.18 8.38 -15.28
C LYS A 174 -7.17 9.79 -15.85
N ASP A 175 -7.84 10.71 -15.17
CA ASP A 175 -7.88 12.11 -15.60
C ASP A 175 -6.47 12.69 -15.50
N SER A 176 -5.96 13.28 -16.58
CA SER A 176 -4.56 13.72 -16.73
C SER A 176 -4.23 15.01 -15.97
N ARG A 177 -5.14 15.47 -15.12
CA ARG A 177 -5.02 16.75 -14.41
C ARG A 177 -4.06 16.61 -13.22
N TYR A 178 -2.76 16.60 -13.54
CA TYR A 178 -1.63 16.84 -12.64
C TYR A 178 -1.04 15.61 -11.95
N TYR A 179 -0.35 14.82 -12.78
CA TYR A 179 0.65 13.78 -12.49
C TYR A 179 1.06 13.71 -11.00
N PRO A 180 0.29 13.01 -10.16
CA PRO A 180 0.65 12.82 -8.76
C PRO A 180 1.81 11.84 -8.61
N LEU A 181 2.27 11.26 -9.73
CA LEU A 181 3.37 10.32 -9.82
C LEU A 181 4.63 11.05 -10.23
N VAL A 182 5.64 10.97 -9.37
CA VAL A 182 6.96 11.55 -9.59
C VAL A 182 7.97 10.43 -9.59
N PHE A 183 8.94 10.50 -10.52
CA PHE A 183 10.07 9.60 -10.60
C PHE A 183 11.36 10.35 -10.35
N TRP A 184 12.33 9.69 -9.71
CA TRP A 184 13.70 10.19 -9.60
C TRP A 184 14.70 9.09 -9.86
N LYS A 185 15.87 9.51 -10.31
CA LYS A 185 17.06 8.69 -10.17
C LYS A 185 17.45 8.61 -8.70
N SER A 186 17.66 7.39 -8.23
CA SER A 186 18.21 7.13 -6.92
C SER A 186 19.64 6.59 -7.01
N LYS A 187 20.48 7.02 -6.06
CA LYS A 187 21.80 6.43 -5.78
C LYS A 187 21.80 5.61 -4.49
N ASN A 188 20.65 5.50 -3.83
CA ASN A 188 20.53 4.75 -2.60
C ASN A 188 20.73 3.26 -2.88
N LYS A 189 21.41 2.57 -1.97
CA LYS A 189 21.69 1.15 -2.08
C LYS A 189 20.64 0.27 -1.40
N GLN A 190 19.74 0.87 -0.64
CA GLN A 190 18.70 0.17 0.12
C GLN A 190 17.31 0.44 -0.45
N SER A 191 16.47 -0.59 -0.54
CA SER A 191 15.10 -0.50 -1.07
C SER A 191 14.15 0.11 -0.05
N LEU A 192 13.98 1.43 -0.06
CA LEU A 192 13.09 2.09 0.90
C LEU A 192 11.62 2.03 0.47
N PHE A 193 10.77 1.90 1.48
CA PHE A 193 9.32 1.94 1.31
C PHE A 193 8.70 2.62 2.52
N PHE A 194 7.78 3.54 2.24
CA PHE A 194 6.86 4.07 3.24
C PHE A 194 5.62 4.58 2.54
N GLN A 195 4.52 4.66 3.28
CA GLN A 195 3.26 5.16 2.78
C GLN A 195 2.46 5.82 3.89
N ASN A 196 1.55 6.70 3.51
CA ASN A 196 0.43 7.09 4.33
C ASN A 196 -0.87 6.79 3.56
N MET A 197 -1.72 5.92 4.11
CA MET A 197 -2.90 5.44 3.40
C MET A 197 -3.84 6.59 3.01
N ASP A 198 -4.34 6.55 1.78
CA ASP A 198 -5.12 7.61 1.12
C ASP A 198 -4.38 8.93 0.87
N GLU A 199 -3.10 9.03 1.21
CA GLU A 199 -2.32 10.25 0.97
C GLU A 199 -1.25 9.99 -0.07
N TYR A 200 -0.29 9.10 0.22
CA TYR A 200 0.82 8.82 -0.68
C TYR A 200 1.48 7.45 -0.45
N ILE A 201 2.26 7.03 -1.44
CA ILE A 201 3.15 5.86 -1.40
C ILE A 201 4.51 6.23 -2.01
N PHE A 202 5.59 5.76 -1.38
CA PHE A 202 6.95 5.88 -1.87
C PHE A 202 7.61 4.50 -1.96
N LEU A 203 8.28 4.26 -3.08
CA LEU A 203 9.09 3.06 -3.32
C LEU A 203 10.42 3.47 -3.94
N GLU A 204 11.49 2.88 -3.44
CA GLU A 204 12.84 3.04 -3.97
C GLU A 204 13.41 1.67 -4.35
N PHE A 205 13.90 1.58 -5.60
CA PHE A 205 14.40 0.36 -6.23
C PHE A 205 15.88 0.57 -6.60
N PRO A 206 16.82 0.21 -5.70
CA PRO A 206 18.26 0.32 -5.95
C PRO A 206 18.71 -0.41 -7.22
N GLU A 207 18.11 -1.57 -7.50
CA GLU A 207 18.40 -2.39 -8.68
C GLU A 207 18.10 -1.67 -10.00
N TYR A 208 17.14 -0.74 -9.99
CA TYR A 208 16.76 0.06 -11.16
C TYR A 208 17.29 1.51 -11.05
N GLN A 209 18.07 1.81 -10.00
CA GLN A 209 18.55 3.16 -9.69
C GLN A 209 17.43 4.22 -9.73
N MET A 210 16.24 3.85 -9.25
CA MET A 210 15.06 4.71 -9.34
C MET A 210 14.30 4.78 -8.02
N ALA A 211 13.60 5.87 -7.81
CA ALA A 211 12.58 6.01 -6.79
C ALA A 211 11.31 6.60 -7.43
N MET A 212 10.16 6.25 -6.87
CA MET A 212 8.88 6.79 -7.29
C MET A 212 8.03 7.19 -6.08
N PHE A 213 7.25 8.23 -6.25
CA PHE A 213 6.30 8.72 -5.25
C PHE A 213 4.98 9.01 -5.93
N TYR A 214 3.89 8.55 -5.32
CA TYR A 214 2.56 8.77 -5.85
C TYR A 214 1.63 9.34 -4.79
N PHE A 215 0.93 10.42 -5.10
CA PHE A 215 -0.16 10.96 -4.27
C PHE A 215 -1.52 10.42 -4.72
N PHE A 216 -2.29 9.81 -3.80
CA PHE A 216 -3.55 9.15 -4.15
C PHE A 216 -4.72 10.11 -4.39
N ASN A 217 -4.74 11.25 -3.71
CA ASN A 217 -5.90 12.15 -3.66
C ASN A 217 -5.51 13.64 -3.81
N LYS A 218 -4.26 13.93 -4.16
CA LYS A 218 -3.77 15.31 -4.30
C LYS A 218 -3.53 15.64 -5.76
N GLU A 219 -4.08 16.77 -6.18
CA GLU A 219 -3.83 17.37 -7.48
C GLU A 219 -2.81 18.49 -7.31
N PHE A 220 -2.00 18.69 -8.34
CA PHE A 220 -0.96 19.72 -8.38
C PHE A 220 -1.26 20.73 -9.48
N VAL A 221 -0.44 21.75 -9.67
CA VAL A 221 -0.55 22.65 -10.84
C VAL A 221 0.55 22.33 -11.86
N SER A 222 1.65 21.75 -11.39
CA SER A 222 2.79 21.34 -12.19
C SER A 222 3.49 20.13 -11.58
N ASN A 223 4.29 19.42 -12.38
CA ASN A 223 5.16 18.34 -11.89
C ASN A 223 6.18 18.85 -10.87
N TYR A 224 6.62 20.10 -11.01
CA TYR A 224 7.55 20.72 -10.07
C TYR A 224 6.95 20.86 -8.67
N ASP A 225 5.67 21.21 -8.57
CA ASP A 225 5.00 21.32 -7.27
C ASP A 225 4.83 19.95 -6.60
N ALA A 226 4.44 18.93 -7.39
CA ALA A 226 4.35 17.54 -6.92
C ALA A 226 5.71 17.04 -6.42
N GLU A 227 6.76 17.29 -7.21
CA GLU A 227 8.12 16.89 -6.87
C GLU A 227 8.64 17.59 -5.61
N LYS A 228 8.41 18.91 -5.50
CA LYS A 228 8.84 19.70 -4.33
C LYS A 228 8.20 19.17 -3.05
N GLU A 229 6.91 18.87 -3.08
CA GLU A 229 6.20 18.33 -1.92
C GLU A 229 6.65 16.91 -1.58
N ALA A 230 6.79 16.04 -2.58
CA ALA A 230 7.27 14.69 -2.35
C ALA A 230 8.68 14.68 -1.72
N LYS A 231 9.59 15.55 -2.19
CA LYS A 231 10.92 15.73 -1.57
C LYS A 231 10.86 16.14 -0.11
N GLN A 232 9.95 17.05 0.26
CA GLN A 232 9.77 17.44 1.66
C GLN A 232 9.31 16.28 2.54
N ILE A 233 8.36 15.47 2.04
CA ILE A 233 7.87 14.27 2.75
C ILE A 233 8.99 13.24 2.88
N ILE A 234 9.75 13.01 1.81
CA ILE A 234 10.91 12.11 1.80
C ILE A 234 11.93 12.53 2.86
N ILE A 235 12.40 13.78 2.84
CA ILE A 235 13.38 14.29 3.81
C ILE A 235 12.91 14.08 5.25
N LYS A 236 11.63 14.35 5.54
CA LYS A 236 11.04 14.15 6.87
C LYS A 236 11.08 12.67 7.30
N ASN A 237 10.75 11.74 6.40
CA ASN A 237 10.76 10.31 6.70
C ASN A 237 12.19 9.76 6.87
N TYR A 238 13.16 10.25 6.08
CA TYR A 238 14.57 9.85 6.24
C TYR A 238 15.16 10.34 7.56
N ALA A 239 14.93 11.61 7.93
CA ALA A 239 15.42 12.17 9.19
C ALA A 239 14.87 11.41 10.42
N GLN A 240 13.63 10.92 10.34
CA GLN A 240 13.04 10.09 11.40
C GLN A 240 13.68 8.70 11.50
N ASN A 241 14.06 8.09 10.37
CA ASN A 241 14.72 6.79 10.34
C ASN A 241 16.17 6.82 10.82
N GLU A 242 16.89 7.94 10.69
CA GLU A 242 18.24 8.10 11.28
C GLU A 242 18.17 8.27 12.81
N SER A 243 17.20 9.04 13.30
CA SER A 243 17.02 9.27 14.75
C SER A 243 16.56 8.05 15.56
N SER A 244 16.02 7.02 14.90
CA SER A 244 15.65 5.73 15.52
C SER A 244 16.79 4.71 15.54
N ILE A 245 17.89 4.95 14.82
CA ILE A 245 19.11 4.11 14.85
C ILE A 245 20.04 4.54 15.99
N ASP A 246 20.07 5.83 16.35
CA ASP A 246 20.92 6.35 17.43
C ASP A 246 20.37 6.14 18.86
N ASN A 247 19.16 5.59 19.00
CA ASN A 247 18.52 5.31 20.30
C ASN A 247 18.24 3.81 20.54
N GLY A 248 18.87 2.92 19.77
CA GLY A 248 18.75 1.45 19.88
C GLY A 248 19.88 0.80 20.66
#